data_AF-A0A0W0FGA0-F1
#
_entry.id   AF-A0A0W0FGA0-F1
#
_cell.length_a   1.000
_cell.length_b   1.000
_cell.length_c   1.000
_cell.angle_alpha   90.00
_cell.angle_beta   90.00
_cell.angle_gamma   90.00
#
_symmetry.space_group_name_H-M   'P 1'
#
loop_
_entity.id
_entity.type
_entity.pdbx_description
1 polymer ?
#
loop_
_entity_poly.entity_id
_entity_poly.type
_entity_poly.pdbx_seq_one_letter_code
_entity_poly.pdbx_strand_id
1 'polypeptide(L)'
;MSSDTLRWTFSQQFLAEFQAKRTDLESRITQAKSSGTPPKGVLDILSADFAKLSKSLVDATGSLPNFDQKNCELQLKQLEATLQSIRESSVPKAKFAFKRKVKTETQTNNTPSNPTSVTTPAPLKESDSGPSQALSISSHSNTHLLWTSIPGSLSNSQPDLAISDLNRCILDLARFPSQNLTISALHVWNVSDSVLILPRIPGSAMLHDLKNCVVILGCHQFRMHTSQHVDVYLSIQSNPIIEHCTGIRFDTYPRSILREETAEETDSVLSVQDFSHIKSTPSPNWRMLSNVEKLDSKESWYDELKELSFPSSNDVSRILDKLLPAAGTSP
;
A
#
# COMPACT_ATOMS: atom_id res chain seq x y z
N MET A 1 29.49 17.99 -4.62
CA MET A 1 28.20 17.32 -4.29
C MET A 1 27.09 18.22 -4.78
N SER A 2 26.23 17.75 -5.67
CA SER A 2 25.15 18.56 -6.25
C SER A 2 24.07 18.85 -5.19
N SER A 3 23.39 20.00 -5.32
CA SER A 3 22.28 20.41 -4.45
C SER A 3 21.17 19.35 -4.35
N ASP A 4 20.95 18.61 -5.43
CA ASP A 4 19.94 17.54 -5.48
C ASP A 4 20.33 16.32 -4.66
N THR A 5 21.63 15.99 -4.61
CA THR A 5 22.15 14.91 -3.76
C THR A 5 22.02 15.25 -2.28
N LEU A 6 22.25 16.51 -1.91
CA LEU A 6 22.10 16.99 -0.53
C LEU A 6 20.63 16.98 -0.08
N ARG A 7 19.72 17.45 -0.94
CA ARG A 7 18.28 17.38 -0.68
C ARG A 7 17.79 15.95 -0.56
N TRP A 8 18.20 15.06 -1.46
CA TRP A 8 17.82 13.66 -1.41
C TRP A 8 18.31 12.98 -0.12
N THR A 9 19.56 13.21 0.26
CA THR A 9 20.13 12.63 1.50
C THR A 9 19.41 13.16 2.75
N PHE A 10 19.10 14.46 2.79
CA PHE A 10 18.32 15.06 3.87
C PHE A 10 16.92 14.44 3.95
N SER A 11 16.21 14.31 2.82
CA SER A 11 14.87 13.72 2.80
C SER A 11 14.89 12.28 3.31
N GLN A 12 15.84 11.46 2.87
CA GLN A 12 15.98 10.08 3.34
C GLN A 12 16.26 10.01 4.86
N GLN A 13 17.18 10.84 5.36
CA GLN A 13 17.50 10.87 6.79
C GLN A 13 16.33 11.37 7.62
N PHE A 14 15.66 12.43 7.18
CA PHE A 14 14.48 12.96 7.85
C PHE A 14 13.36 11.92 7.90
N LEU A 15 13.08 11.25 6.78
CA LEU A 15 12.04 10.23 6.73
C LEU A 15 12.36 9.06 7.66
N ALA A 16 13.61 8.59 7.69
CA ALA A 16 14.04 7.55 8.63
C ALA A 16 13.85 7.96 10.10
N GLU A 17 14.28 9.18 10.47
CA GLU A 17 14.12 9.70 11.83
C GLU A 17 12.65 9.94 12.20
N PHE A 18 11.87 10.48 11.27
CA PHE A 18 10.44 10.72 11.43
C PHE A 18 9.70 9.41 11.67
N GLN A 19 9.97 8.38 10.86
CA GLN A 19 9.37 7.05 11.02
C GLN A 19 9.77 6.37 12.33
N ALA A 20 11.03 6.50 12.75
CA ALA A 20 11.49 5.97 14.04
C ALA A 20 10.76 6.63 15.22
N LYS A 21 10.68 7.96 15.24
CA LYS A 21 9.96 8.73 16.28
C LYS A 21 8.45 8.46 16.27
N ARG A 22 7.86 8.35 15.08
CA ARG A 22 6.45 8.01 14.89
C ARG A 22 6.13 6.63 15.47
N THR A 23 6.95 5.64 15.15
CA THR A 23 6.76 4.25 15.60
C THR A 23 6.97 4.10 17.12
N ASP A 24 7.97 4.78 17.70
CA ASP A 24 8.14 4.87 19.16
C ASP A 24 6.90 5.48 19.84
N LEU A 25 6.43 6.62 19.31
CA LEU A 25 5.28 7.31 19.85
C LEU A 25 4.00 6.48 19.74
N GLU A 26 3.78 5.82 18.61
CA GLU A 26 2.64 4.91 18.38
C GLU A 26 2.66 3.72 19.35
N SER A 27 3.83 3.12 19.58
CA SER A 27 4.00 2.04 20.57
C SER A 27 3.62 2.50 21.98
N ARG A 28 4.13 3.67 22.40
CA ARG A 28 3.83 4.24 23.73
C ARG A 28 2.36 4.66 23.87
N ILE A 29 1.73 5.16 22.80
CA ILE A 29 0.29 5.45 22.75
C ILE A 29 -0.53 4.16 22.90
N THR A 30 -0.14 3.10 22.20
CA THR A 30 -0.81 1.80 22.26
C THR A 30 -0.69 1.17 23.65
N GLN A 31 0.49 1.26 24.26
CA GLN A 31 0.73 0.84 25.64
C GLN A 31 -0.10 1.64 26.66
N ALA A 32 -0.20 2.96 26.46
CA ALA A 32 -1.06 3.81 27.28
C ALA A 32 -2.55 3.43 27.16
N LYS A 33 -2.99 3.03 25.96
CA LYS A 33 -4.35 2.55 25.70
C LYS A 33 -4.63 1.19 26.35
N SER A 34 -3.69 0.24 26.31
CA SER A 34 -3.86 -1.06 26.96
C SER A 34 -3.88 -0.98 28.50
N SER A 35 -3.32 0.10 29.06
CA SER A 35 -3.31 0.37 30.50
C SER A 35 -4.67 0.85 31.05
N GLY A 36 -5.68 1.02 30.19
CA GLY A 36 -7.03 1.44 30.55
C GLY A 36 -7.16 2.95 30.77
N THR A 37 -6.64 3.46 31.89
CA THR A 37 -6.68 4.89 32.24
C THR A 37 -5.26 5.41 32.45
N PRO A 38 -4.58 5.90 31.39
CA PRO A 38 -3.24 6.43 31.55
C PRO A 38 -3.24 7.67 32.46
N PRO A 39 -2.27 7.80 33.38
CA PRO A 39 -2.13 8.99 34.21
C PRO A 39 -1.98 10.25 33.35
N LYS A 40 -2.57 11.38 33.79
CA LYS A 40 -2.50 12.66 33.06
C LYS A 40 -1.08 13.03 32.62
N GLY A 41 -0.08 12.83 33.48
CA GLY A 41 1.31 13.11 33.17
C GLY A 41 1.88 12.29 32.00
N VAL A 42 1.44 11.05 31.82
CA VAL A 42 1.85 10.23 30.65
C VAL A 42 1.23 10.79 29.37
N LEU A 43 -0.05 11.18 29.43
CA LEU A 43 -0.76 11.74 28.28
C LEU A 43 -0.19 13.10 27.87
N ASP A 44 0.20 13.93 28.83
CA ASP A 44 0.86 15.22 28.59
C ASP A 44 2.23 15.03 27.90
N ILE A 45 3.01 14.03 28.33
CA ILE A 45 4.29 13.68 27.69
C ILE A 45 4.07 13.24 26.24
N LEU A 46 3.12 12.34 25.99
CA LEU A 46 2.81 11.86 24.63
C LEU A 46 2.35 13.01 23.72
N SER A 47 1.58 13.95 24.28
CA SER A 47 1.11 15.14 23.57
C SER A 47 2.24 16.10 23.23
N ALA A 48 3.20 16.28 24.15
CA ALA A 48 4.38 17.08 23.92
C ALA A 48 5.29 16.46 22.85
N ASP A 49 5.47 15.14 22.86
CA ASP A 49 6.25 14.42 21.85
C ASP A 49 5.58 14.45 20.47
N PHE A 50 4.24 14.34 20.41
CA PHE A 50 3.47 14.58 19.18
C PHE A 50 3.71 16.00 18.63
N ALA A 51 3.64 17.02 19.49
CA ALA A 51 3.88 18.40 19.08
C ALA A 51 5.31 18.61 18.53
N LYS A 52 6.32 17.95 19.13
CA LYS A 52 7.69 17.97 18.60
C LYS A 52 7.80 17.30 17.24
N LEU A 53 7.15 16.14 17.06
CA LEU A 53 7.15 15.42 15.79
C LEU A 53 6.46 16.23 14.69
N SER A 54 5.30 16.82 14.99
CA SER A 54 4.56 17.72 14.09
C SER A 54 5.40 18.94 13.70
N LYS A 55 6.05 19.58 14.68
CA LYS A 55 6.97 20.69 14.40
C LYS A 55 8.12 20.29 13.49
N SER A 56 8.73 19.12 13.71
CA SER A 56 9.82 18.63 12.86
C SER A 56 9.40 18.44 11.40
N LEU A 57 8.15 18.04 11.15
CA LEU A 57 7.62 17.95 9.78
C LEU A 57 7.45 19.32 9.14
N VAL A 58 6.89 20.29 9.87
CA VAL A 58 6.74 21.68 9.38
C VAL A 58 8.09 22.29 9.04
N ASP A 59 9.11 22.06 9.88
CA ASP A 59 10.47 22.55 9.65
C ASP A 59 11.13 21.88 8.41
N ALA A 60 10.72 20.66 8.06
CA ALA A 60 11.24 19.89 6.93
C ALA A 60 10.43 20.05 5.62
N THR A 61 9.19 20.55 5.67
CA THR A 61 8.26 20.67 4.53
C THR A 61 8.90 21.25 3.27
N GLY A 62 9.72 22.31 3.39
CA GLY A 62 10.35 22.97 2.23
C GLY A 62 11.48 22.17 1.57
N SER A 63 11.89 21.06 2.16
CA SER A 63 12.99 20.20 1.69
C SER A 63 12.52 18.80 1.31
N LEU A 64 11.26 18.45 1.58
CA LEU A 64 10.67 17.15 1.27
C LEU A 64 9.89 17.20 -0.06
N PRO A 65 9.87 16.10 -0.83
CA PRO A 65 8.90 15.93 -1.91
C PRO A 65 7.45 16.09 -1.41
N ASN A 66 6.59 16.73 -2.20
CA ASN A 66 5.17 16.94 -1.86
C ASN A 66 4.43 15.64 -1.50
N PHE A 67 4.83 14.53 -2.14
CA PHE A 67 4.28 13.22 -1.87
C PHE A 67 4.60 12.78 -0.43
N ASP A 68 5.87 12.83 -0.05
CA ASP A 68 6.36 12.46 1.29
C ASP A 68 5.77 13.35 2.38
N GLN A 69 5.64 14.65 2.10
CA GLN A 69 4.99 15.61 2.99
C GLN A 69 3.54 15.17 3.28
N LYS A 70 2.75 14.90 2.24
CA LYS A 70 1.34 14.46 2.41
C LYS A 70 1.25 13.15 3.18
N ASN A 71 2.17 12.22 2.94
CA ASN A 71 2.20 10.95 3.66
C ASN A 71 2.48 11.15 5.17
N CYS A 72 3.50 11.96 5.50
CA CYS A 72 3.82 12.28 6.90
C CYS A 72 2.67 13.04 7.61
N GLU A 73 2.01 13.97 6.92
CA GLU A 73 0.84 14.68 7.44
C GLU A 73 -0.34 13.75 7.73
N LEU A 74 -0.58 12.76 6.85
CA LEU A 74 -1.62 11.76 7.06
C LEU A 74 -1.34 10.90 8.30
N GLN A 75 -0.10 10.47 8.46
CA GLN A 75 0.33 9.68 9.63
C GLN A 75 0.20 10.47 10.94
N LEU A 76 0.53 11.78 10.94
CA LEU A 76 0.31 12.63 12.11
C LEU A 76 -1.17 12.76 12.46
N LYS A 77 -2.04 12.92 11.46
CA LYS A 77 -3.50 12.98 11.70
C LYS A 77 -4.03 11.70 12.36
N GLN A 78 -3.52 10.53 11.96
CA GLN A 78 -3.89 9.25 12.57
C GLN A 78 -3.42 9.14 14.04
N LEU A 79 -2.18 9.55 14.32
CA LEU A 79 -1.64 9.62 15.68
C LEU A 79 -2.44 10.57 16.56
N GLU A 80 -2.79 11.75 16.05
CA GLU A 80 -3.59 12.76 16.75
C GLU A 80 -4.98 12.22 17.10
N ALA A 81 -5.66 11.59 16.13
CA ALA A 81 -6.96 10.97 16.36
C ALA A 81 -6.90 9.88 17.45
N THR A 82 -5.83 9.09 17.47
CA THR A 82 -5.64 8.05 18.49
C THR A 82 -5.39 8.65 19.87
N LEU A 83 -4.56 9.69 19.96
CA LEU A 83 -4.32 10.45 21.20
C LEU A 83 -5.60 11.10 21.72
N GLN A 84 -6.40 11.69 20.84
CA GLN A 84 -7.67 12.31 21.20
C GLN A 84 -8.70 11.28 21.68
N SER A 85 -8.78 10.12 21.03
CA SER A 85 -9.63 9.01 21.47
C SER A 85 -9.27 8.53 22.89
N ILE A 86 -7.98 8.48 23.23
CA ILE A 86 -7.50 8.16 24.58
C ILE A 86 -7.88 9.27 25.57
N ARG A 87 -7.74 10.55 25.20
CA ARG A 87 -8.20 11.68 26.03
C ARG A 87 -9.70 11.62 26.32
N GLU A 88 -10.52 11.39 25.31
CA GLU A 88 -11.98 11.33 25.46
C GLU A 88 -12.43 10.12 26.30
N SER A 89 -11.73 9.00 26.21
CA SER A 89 -12.00 7.81 27.02
C SER A 89 -11.45 7.87 28.45
N SER A 90 -10.48 8.74 28.73
CA SER A 90 -9.88 8.95 30.06
C SER A 90 -10.56 10.05 30.89
N VAL A 91 -11.48 10.83 30.32
CA VAL A 91 -12.36 11.73 31.10
C VAL A 91 -13.50 10.90 31.72
N PRO A 92 -13.66 10.87 33.05
CA PRO A 92 -14.77 10.15 33.67
C PRO A 92 -16.10 10.79 33.24
N LYS A 93 -16.94 10.03 32.52
CA LYS A 93 -18.32 10.44 32.24
C LYS A 93 -19.05 10.60 33.57
N ALA A 94 -19.32 11.85 33.96
CA ALA A 94 -20.15 12.15 35.11
C ALA A 94 -21.53 11.50 34.92
N LYS A 95 -21.85 10.51 35.75
CA LYS A 95 -23.18 9.89 35.82
C LYS A 95 -24.16 10.84 36.49
N PHE A 96 -24.51 11.94 35.82
CA PHE A 96 -25.74 12.69 36.15
C PHE A 96 -26.91 12.00 35.44
N ALA A 97 -27.44 10.96 36.08
CA ALA A 97 -28.67 10.30 35.65
C ALA A 97 -29.88 11.11 36.14
N PHE A 98 -30.37 12.04 35.32
CA PHE A 98 -31.71 12.61 35.51
C PHE A 98 -32.77 11.66 34.92
N LYS A 99 -33.53 11.01 35.81
CA LYS A 99 -34.72 10.23 35.46
C LYS A 99 -35.84 11.16 35.01
N ARG A 100 -36.44 10.93 33.82
CA ARG A 100 -37.90 11.18 33.62
C ARG A 100 -38.53 10.40 32.45
N LYS A 101 -39.38 9.45 32.87
CA LYS A 101 -40.67 8.93 32.37
C LYS A 101 -41.14 9.23 30.92
N VAL A 102 -41.49 8.12 30.25
CA VAL A 102 -42.20 7.90 28.97
C VAL A 102 -43.61 8.52 28.88
N LYS A 103 -44.04 8.96 27.68
CA LYS A 103 -45.38 8.66 27.13
C LYS A 103 -45.44 8.73 25.58
N THR A 104 -46.18 7.74 25.07
CA THR A 104 -46.48 7.20 23.73
C THR A 104 -47.46 8.01 22.84
N GLU A 105 -47.47 7.65 21.53
CA GLU A 105 -48.58 7.73 20.52
C GLU A 105 -48.91 9.13 19.89
N THR A 106 -49.26 9.34 18.60
CA THR A 106 -49.72 8.52 17.45
C THR A 106 -49.60 9.33 16.12
N GLN A 107 -49.76 8.63 15.00
CA GLN A 107 -49.85 8.97 13.57
C GLN A 107 -50.76 10.16 13.17
N THR A 108 -50.55 10.79 11.98
CA THR A 108 -51.47 10.75 10.81
C THR A 108 -51.04 11.60 9.59
N ASN A 109 -51.44 11.11 8.42
CA ASN A 109 -51.23 11.53 7.03
C ASN A 109 -51.76 12.93 6.63
N ASN A 110 -51.17 13.55 5.59
CA ASN A 110 -51.74 13.79 4.24
C ASN A 110 -51.20 15.07 3.53
N THR A 111 -50.71 14.88 2.31
CA THR A 111 -50.54 15.81 1.16
C THR A 111 -51.93 16.35 0.69
N PRO A 112 -52.11 17.26 -0.31
CA PRO A 112 -51.16 17.84 -1.28
C PRO A 112 -51.36 19.35 -1.62
N SER A 113 -50.40 19.95 -2.35
CA SER A 113 -50.68 20.84 -3.50
C SER A 113 -49.40 21.33 -4.19
N ASN A 114 -49.39 21.17 -5.51
CA ASN A 114 -48.51 21.81 -6.50
C ASN A 114 -49.27 23.03 -7.08
N PRO A 115 -48.62 24.05 -7.68
CA PRO A 115 -48.26 23.93 -9.11
C PRO A 115 -46.92 24.59 -9.54
N THR A 116 -46.22 23.89 -10.44
CA THR A 116 -45.62 24.30 -11.73
C THR A 116 -45.13 25.75 -11.87
N SER A 117 -43.83 26.06 -11.91
CA SER A 117 -42.89 26.11 -13.07
C SER A 117 -41.72 27.03 -12.62
N VAL A 118 -40.45 26.97 -13.02
CA VAL A 118 -39.81 26.99 -14.34
C VAL A 118 -38.36 26.49 -14.19
N THR A 119 -37.88 25.86 -15.25
CA THR A 119 -36.55 25.36 -15.64
C THR A 119 -35.33 26.18 -15.21
N THR A 120 -34.33 25.55 -14.57
CA THR A 120 -32.89 25.90 -14.67
C THR A 120 -32.05 24.64 -14.34
N PRO A 121 -30.99 24.29 -15.09
CA PRO A 121 -30.26 23.02 -14.90
C PRO A 121 -29.48 23.01 -13.59
N ALA A 122 -29.73 22.01 -12.76
CA ALA A 122 -28.98 21.75 -11.53
C ALA A 122 -27.54 21.28 -11.86
N PRO A 123 -26.52 21.81 -11.17
CA PRO A 123 -25.20 21.19 -11.14
C PRO A 123 -25.34 19.75 -10.64
N LEU A 124 -24.73 18.82 -11.38
CA LEU A 124 -24.66 17.42 -11.03
C LEU A 124 -24.21 17.29 -9.57
N LYS A 125 -25.04 16.61 -8.78
CA LYS A 125 -24.66 16.12 -7.46
C LYS A 125 -23.38 15.31 -7.65
N GLU A 126 -22.26 15.84 -7.18
CA GLU A 126 -21.15 15.01 -6.76
C GLU A 126 -21.75 14.04 -5.73
N SER A 127 -21.93 12.80 -6.16
CA SER A 127 -22.14 11.70 -5.24
C SER A 127 -20.90 11.67 -4.37
N ASP A 128 -21.05 12.20 -3.17
CA ASP A 128 -20.16 12.05 -2.03
C ASP A 128 -20.01 10.55 -1.75
N SER A 129 -19.19 9.88 -2.56
CA SER A 129 -18.54 8.64 -2.17
C SER A 129 -17.53 9.06 -1.12
N GLY A 130 -17.92 8.90 0.15
CA GLY A 130 -17.01 9.09 1.27
C GLY A 130 -15.65 8.41 0.99
N PRO A 131 -14.57 8.87 1.63
CA PRO A 131 -13.21 8.50 1.23
C PRO A 131 -13.11 6.98 1.11
N SER A 132 -12.89 6.49 -0.12
CA SER A 132 -12.48 5.11 -0.35
C SER A 132 -11.31 4.87 0.59
N GLN A 133 -11.52 4.04 1.61
CA GLN A 133 -10.46 3.71 2.56
C GLN A 133 -9.42 2.91 1.78
N ALA A 134 -8.44 3.61 1.21
CA ALA A 134 -7.32 2.99 0.55
C ALA A 134 -6.53 2.22 1.60
N LEU A 135 -6.40 0.91 1.39
CA LEU A 135 -5.50 0.09 2.17
C LEU A 135 -4.08 0.53 1.81
N SER A 136 -3.21 0.71 2.80
CA SER A 136 -1.85 1.14 2.52
C SER A 136 -0.83 0.41 3.39
N ILE A 137 0.30 0.06 2.80
CA ILE A 137 1.47 -0.45 3.50
C ILE A 137 2.69 0.33 3.02
N SER A 138 3.48 0.86 3.97
CA SER A 138 4.59 1.75 3.65
C SER A 138 5.75 1.59 4.62
N SER A 139 6.96 2.00 4.22
CA SER A 139 8.10 2.24 5.11
C SER A 139 8.58 1.02 5.91
N HIS A 140 8.70 -0.13 5.25
CA HIS A 140 9.24 -1.34 5.88
C HIS A 140 10.56 -1.75 5.24
N SER A 141 11.45 -2.36 6.04
CA SER A 141 12.70 -2.90 5.53
C SER A 141 13.09 -4.23 6.16
N ASN A 142 13.72 -5.09 5.36
CA ASN A 142 14.23 -6.40 5.78
C ASN A 142 13.21 -7.26 6.53
N THR A 143 11.97 -7.30 6.05
CA THR A 143 10.85 -7.98 6.74
C THR A 143 9.91 -8.70 5.78
N HIS A 144 9.21 -9.70 6.30
CA HIS A 144 8.11 -10.39 5.62
C HIS A 144 6.78 -9.77 6.06
N LEU A 145 5.94 -9.40 5.09
CA LEU A 145 4.69 -8.67 5.29
C LEU A 145 3.53 -9.47 4.73
N LEU A 146 2.44 -9.53 5.49
CA LEU A 146 1.21 -10.25 5.14
C LEU A 146 0.02 -9.29 5.23
N TRP A 147 -1.19 -9.79 4.95
CA TRP A 147 -2.43 -9.03 5.15
C TRP A 147 -2.58 -8.47 6.57
N THR A 148 -2.09 -9.18 7.59
CA THR A 148 -2.10 -8.72 8.99
C THR A 148 -1.20 -7.53 9.25
N SER A 149 -0.27 -7.23 8.34
CA SER A 149 0.64 -6.08 8.41
C SER A 149 0.00 -4.81 7.82
N ILE A 150 -1.13 -4.91 7.12
CA ILE A 150 -1.81 -3.77 6.51
C ILE A 150 -2.78 -3.16 7.53
N PRO A 151 -2.59 -1.90 7.96
CA PRO A 151 -3.50 -1.24 8.88
C PRO A 151 -4.83 -0.92 8.17
N GLY A 152 -5.95 -1.23 8.83
CA GLY A 152 -7.28 -0.85 8.34
C GLY A 152 -8.34 -1.90 8.60
N SER A 153 -9.59 -1.49 8.60
CA SER A 153 -10.72 -2.41 8.62
C SER A 153 -10.95 -2.92 7.21
N LEU A 154 -10.81 -4.23 7.01
CA LEU A 154 -11.14 -4.92 5.76
C LEU A 154 -12.67 -4.93 5.58
N SER A 155 -13.23 -3.77 5.22
CA SER A 155 -14.65 -3.62 4.93
C SER A 155 -14.98 -4.17 3.54
N ASN A 156 -16.22 -4.61 3.32
CA ASN A 156 -16.71 -5.20 2.07
C ASN A 156 -16.79 -4.24 0.86
N SER A 157 -16.08 -3.10 0.90
CA SER A 157 -15.90 -2.23 -0.26
C SER A 157 -14.78 -2.77 -1.15
N GLN A 158 -14.67 -2.29 -2.40
CA GLN A 158 -13.50 -2.52 -3.24
C GLN A 158 -12.49 -1.37 -3.00
N PRO A 159 -11.51 -1.50 -2.10
CA PRO A 159 -10.54 -0.44 -1.88
C PRO A 159 -9.41 -0.50 -2.90
N ASP A 160 -8.76 0.64 -3.06
CA ASP A 160 -7.45 0.71 -3.68
C ASP A 160 -6.39 0.24 -2.68
N LEU A 161 -5.36 -0.44 -3.15
CA LEU A 161 -4.21 -0.86 -2.37
C LEU A 161 -2.98 -0.05 -2.78
N ALA A 162 -2.38 0.62 -1.80
CA ALA A 162 -1.14 1.38 -1.91
C ALA A 162 0.02 0.64 -1.23
N ILE A 163 1.11 0.40 -1.95
CA ILE A 163 2.33 -0.26 -1.45
C ILE A 163 3.50 0.66 -1.70
N SER A 164 4.31 0.92 -0.67
CA SER A 164 5.36 1.91 -0.81
C SER A 164 6.56 1.81 0.10
N ASP A 165 7.65 2.46 -0.30
CA ASP A 165 8.85 2.65 0.53
C ASP A 165 9.30 1.33 1.17
N LEU A 166 9.31 0.26 0.37
CA LEU A 166 9.73 -1.07 0.80
C LEU A 166 11.17 -1.31 0.33
N ASN A 167 12.03 -1.74 1.23
CA ASN A 167 13.41 -2.11 0.92
C ASN A 167 13.75 -3.48 1.50
N ARG A 168 14.20 -4.42 0.67
CA ARG A 168 14.50 -5.79 1.14
C ARG A 168 13.30 -6.45 1.83
N CYS A 169 12.11 -6.31 1.28
CA CYS A 169 10.89 -6.88 1.85
C CYS A 169 10.36 -8.03 1.00
N ILE A 170 9.68 -8.96 1.65
CA ILE A 170 8.81 -9.95 0.98
C ILE A 170 7.39 -9.57 1.37
N LEU A 171 6.59 -9.11 0.42
CA LEU A 171 5.17 -8.82 0.65
C LEU A 171 4.34 -9.93 0.03
N ASP A 172 3.61 -10.69 0.86
CA ASP A 172 2.76 -11.77 0.38
C ASP A 172 1.29 -11.58 0.73
N LEU A 173 0.53 -11.26 -0.30
CA LEU A 173 -0.90 -11.02 -0.24
C LEU A 173 -1.69 -12.05 -1.08
N ALA A 174 -1.01 -12.94 -1.83
CA ALA A 174 -1.67 -13.97 -2.63
C ALA A 174 -1.91 -15.27 -1.83
N ARG A 175 -1.02 -15.63 -0.90
CA ARG A 175 -1.09 -16.91 -0.16
C ARG A 175 -2.16 -16.96 0.92
N PHE A 176 -2.61 -15.82 1.44
CA PHE A 176 -3.62 -15.79 2.50
C PHE A 176 -4.67 -14.73 2.17
N PRO A 177 -5.48 -14.93 1.09
CA PRO A 177 -6.42 -13.91 0.66
C PRO A 177 -7.37 -13.59 1.82
N SER A 178 -7.56 -12.30 2.11
CA SER A 178 -8.58 -11.87 3.04
C SER A 178 -9.96 -12.19 2.46
N GLN A 179 -10.77 -12.95 3.20
CA GLN A 179 -12.13 -13.28 2.80
C GLN A 179 -12.92 -11.97 2.61
N ASN A 180 -13.52 -11.80 1.42
CA ASN A 180 -14.37 -10.65 1.02
C ASN A 180 -13.67 -9.35 0.59
N LEU A 181 -12.35 -9.36 0.34
CA LEU A 181 -11.69 -8.18 -0.21
C LEU A 181 -11.44 -8.32 -1.71
N THR A 182 -11.94 -7.37 -2.49
CA THR A 182 -11.66 -7.28 -3.93
C THR A 182 -11.00 -5.93 -4.22
N ILE A 183 -9.69 -5.93 -4.44
CA ILE A 183 -8.96 -4.69 -4.75
C ILE A 183 -9.30 -4.22 -6.16
N SER A 184 -9.70 -2.95 -6.31
CA SER A 184 -9.98 -2.34 -7.62
C SER A 184 -8.71 -1.82 -8.30
N ALA A 185 -7.88 -1.09 -7.58
CA ALA A 185 -6.65 -0.53 -8.11
C ALA A 185 -5.47 -0.79 -7.19
N LEU A 186 -4.32 -1.07 -7.79
CA LEU A 186 -3.06 -1.29 -7.12
C LEU A 186 -2.07 -0.18 -7.50
N HIS A 187 -1.52 0.48 -6.50
CA HIS A 187 -0.48 1.48 -6.66
C HIS A 187 0.76 1.04 -5.89
N VAL A 188 1.87 0.86 -6.59
CA VAL A 188 3.16 0.50 -5.99
C VAL A 188 4.17 1.60 -6.31
N TRP A 189 4.83 2.17 -5.30
CA TRP A 189 5.84 3.20 -5.53
C TRP A 189 7.07 3.07 -4.65
N ASN A 190 8.25 3.35 -5.20
CA ASN A 190 9.52 3.38 -4.47
C ASN A 190 9.79 2.06 -3.71
N VAL A 191 9.99 0.97 -4.45
CA VAL A 191 10.26 -0.35 -3.87
C VAL A 191 11.57 -0.90 -4.41
N SER A 192 12.44 -1.35 -3.51
CA SER A 192 13.79 -1.81 -3.86
C SER A 192 14.13 -3.16 -3.23
N ASP A 193 14.88 -3.99 -3.96
CA ASP A 193 15.42 -5.27 -3.47
C ASP A 193 14.34 -6.19 -2.87
N SER A 194 13.11 -6.14 -3.40
CA SER A 194 11.94 -6.73 -2.76
C SER A 194 11.18 -7.71 -3.67
N VAL A 195 10.48 -8.66 -3.05
CA VAL A 195 9.60 -9.61 -3.73
C VAL A 195 8.16 -9.29 -3.36
N LEU A 196 7.32 -8.97 -4.34
CA LEU A 196 5.91 -8.65 -4.18
C LEU A 196 5.07 -9.78 -4.78
N ILE A 197 4.31 -10.48 -3.94
CA ILE A 197 3.42 -11.58 -4.31
C ILE A 197 1.99 -11.11 -4.07
N LEU A 198 1.36 -10.59 -5.11
CA LEU A 198 0.13 -9.81 -5.01
C LEU A 198 -1.08 -10.63 -5.51
N PRO A 199 -2.28 -10.38 -4.96
CA PRO A 199 -3.49 -11.06 -5.39
C PRO A 199 -3.82 -10.71 -6.84
N ARG A 200 -4.64 -11.54 -7.49
CA ARG A 200 -5.27 -11.18 -8.76
C ARG A 200 -6.34 -10.13 -8.49
N ILE A 201 -6.28 -9.02 -9.23
CA ILE A 201 -7.21 -7.91 -9.11
C ILE A 201 -8.02 -7.74 -10.41
N PRO A 202 -9.33 -7.46 -10.35
CA PRO A 202 -10.15 -7.20 -11.53
C PRO A 202 -9.95 -5.80 -12.15
N GLY A 203 -8.95 -5.03 -11.71
CA GLY A 203 -8.72 -3.67 -12.21
C GLY A 203 -7.27 -3.39 -12.57
N SER A 204 -6.80 -2.18 -12.29
CA SER A 204 -5.54 -1.66 -12.81
C SER A 204 -4.42 -1.73 -11.78
N ALA A 205 -3.20 -1.90 -12.28
CA ALA A 205 -1.99 -1.81 -11.51
C ALA A 205 -1.04 -0.78 -12.10
N MET A 206 -0.58 0.14 -11.25
CA MET A 206 0.39 1.17 -11.57
C MET A 206 1.61 1.01 -10.67
N LEU A 207 2.76 0.73 -11.27
CA LEU A 207 4.03 0.52 -10.58
C LEU A 207 5.01 1.63 -10.96
N HIS A 208 5.64 2.27 -9.98
CA HIS A 208 6.53 3.40 -10.22
C HIS A 208 7.80 3.33 -9.35
N ASP A 209 8.98 3.52 -9.96
CA ASP A 209 10.26 3.52 -9.24
C ASP A 209 10.55 2.21 -8.49
N LEU A 210 10.42 1.08 -9.18
CA LEU A 210 10.85 -0.22 -8.67
C LEU A 210 12.30 -0.51 -9.10
N LYS A 211 13.12 -1.03 -8.19
CA LYS A 211 14.54 -1.34 -8.45
C LYS A 211 14.92 -2.70 -7.91
N ASN A 212 15.43 -3.58 -8.77
CA ASN A 212 15.86 -4.92 -8.37
C ASN A 212 14.75 -5.68 -7.63
N CYS A 213 13.62 -5.90 -8.30
CA CYS A 213 12.42 -6.47 -7.69
C CYS A 213 11.90 -7.69 -8.44
N VAL A 214 11.15 -8.53 -7.73
CA VAL A 214 10.27 -9.53 -8.34
C VAL A 214 8.84 -9.15 -8.04
N VAL A 215 7.98 -9.12 -9.05
CA VAL A 215 6.55 -8.79 -8.92
C VAL A 215 5.74 -9.92 -9.53
N ILE A 216 4.84 -10.49 -8.74
CA ILE A 216 3.86 -11.48 -9.17
C ILE A 216 2.48 -10.87 -8.99
N LEU A 217 1.72 -10.75 -10.08
CA LEU A 217 0.45 -10.03 -10.09
C LEU A 217 -0.46 -10.52 -11.22
N GLY A 218 -1.78 -10.58 -10.98
CA GLY A 218 -2.77 -10.63 -12.06
C GLY A 218 -3.63 -9.39 -12.06
N CYS A 219 -3.87 -8.79 -13.22
CA CYS A 219 -4.66 -7.55 -13.34
C CYS A 219 -5.31 -7.41 -14.72
N HIS A 220 -6.25 -6.48 -14.90
CA HIS A 220 -6.80 -6.17 -16.22
C HIS A 220 -5.94 -5.15 -16.99
N GLN A 221 -5.26 -4.24 -16.29
CA GLN A 221 -4.40 -3.22 -16.88
C GLN A 221 -3.10 -3.12 -16.08
N PHE A 222 -1.97 -3.11 -16.76
CA PHE A 222 -0.65 -2.98 -16.14
C PHE A 222 0.10 -1.79 -16.72
N ARG A 223 0.61 -0.93 -15.85
CA ARG A 223 1.46 0.20 -16.20
C ARG A 223 2.66 0.24 -15.26
N MET A 224 3.86 0.34 -15.83
CA MET A 224 5.10 0.48 -15.08
C MET A 224 5.89 1.69 -15.56
N HIS A 225 6.42 2.47 -14.63
CA HIS A 225 7.13 3.70 -14.91
C HIS A 225 8.43 3.82 -14.10
N THR A 226 9.47 4.45 -14.66
CA THR A 226 10.76 4.74 -13.99
C THR A 226 11.37 3.52 -13.25
N SER A 227 11.22 2.31 -13.76
CA SER A 227 11.61 1.08 -13.03
C SER A 227 12.80 0.37 -13.68
N GLN A 228 13.62 -0.31 -12.89
CA GLN A 228 14.87 -0.90 -13.35
C GLN A 228 15.10 -2.29 -12.76
N HIS A 229 15.50 -3.25 -13.60
CA HIS A 229 15.83 -4.62 -13.19
C HIS A 229 14.67 -5.27 -12.41
N VAL A 230 13.52 -5.43 -13.07
CA VAL A 230 12.32 -6.00 -12.44
C VAL A 230 11.86 -7.23 -13.20
N ASP A 231 11.69 -8.33 -12.47
CA ASP A 231 11.06 -9.55 -12.99
C ASP A 231 9.57 -9.48 -12.71
N VAL A 232 8.75 -9.51 -13.76
CA VAL A 232 7.31 -9.35 -13.69
C VAL A 232 6.64 -10.63 -14.17
N TYR A 233 6.03 -11.37 -13.25
CA TYR A 233 5.18 -12.52 -13.54
C TYR A 233 3.73 -12.08 -13.57
N LEU A 234 3.15 -12.06 -14.77
CA LEU A 234 1.90 -11.35 -15.04
C LEU A 234 0.83 -12.27 -15.62
N SER A 235 -0.40 -12.14 -15.12
CA SER A 235 -1.61 -12.56 -15.84
C SER A 235 -2.42 -11.31 -16.18
N ILE A 236 -2.70 -11.10 -17.47
CA ILE A 236 -3.33 -9.88 -17.96
C ILE A 236 -4.16 -10.15 -19.22
N GLN A 237 -5.26 -9.41 -19.38
CA GLN A 237 -6.13 -9.47 -20.56
C GLN A 237 -5.79 -8.41 -21.62
N SER A 238 -5.15 -7.32 -21.20
CA SER A 238 -4.69 -6.23 -22.06
C SER A 238 -3.17 -6.26 -22.27
N ASN A 239 -2.66 -5.33 -23.07
CA ASN A 239 -1.23 -5.17 -23.30
C ASN A 239 -0.58 -4.41 -22.13
N PRO A 240 0.47 -4.95 -21.49
CA PRO A 240 1.23 -4.23 -20.48
C PRO A 240 1.90 -3.00 -21.09
N ILE A 241 1.91 -1.88 -20.38
CA ILE A 241 2.60 -0.65 -20.80
C ILE A 241 3.78 -0.38 -19.88
N ILE A 242 4.93 -0.08 -20.45
CA ILE A 242 6.11 0.40 -19.72
C ILE A 242 6.59 1.74 -20.27
N GLU A 243 7.15 2.58 -19.40
CA GLU A 243 7.71 3.87 -19.77
C GLU A 243 8.89 4.23 -18.84
N HIS A 244 9.96 4.77 -19.38
CA HIS A 244 11.19 5.11 -18.66
C HIS A 244 11.76 3.93 -17.84
N CYS A 245 11.56 2.70 -18.33
CA CYS A 245 12.01 1.48 -17.69
C CYS A 245 13.25 0.90 -18.37
N THR A 246 14.04 0.11 -17.64
CA THR A 246 15.20 -0.62 -18.21
C THR A 246 15.37 -1.99 -17.55
N GLY A 247 15.80 -3.00 -18.33
CA GLY A 247 16.04 -4.34 -17.79
C GLY A 247 14.81 -5.01 -17.20
N ILE A 248 13.62 -4.78 -17.77
CA ILE A 248 12.39 -5.43 -17.33
C ILE A 248 12.30 -6.82 -17.96
N ARG A 249 11.99 -7.84 -17.18
CA ARG A 249 11.86 -9.20 -17.69
C ARG A 249 10.49 -9.75 -17.35
N PHE A 250 9.72 -10.13 -18.37
CA PHE A 250 8.36 -10.63 -18.19
C PHE A 250 8.31 -12.15 -18.25
N ASP A 251 7.35 -12.74 -17.54
CA ASP A 251 6.92 -14.11 -17.72
C ASP A 251 5.44 -14.27 -17.34
N THR A 252 4.89 -15.44 -17.64
CA THR A 252 3.51 -15.78 -17.26
C THR A 252 3.39 -15.98 -15.76
N TYR A 253 2.19 -15.74 -15.23
CA TYR A 253 1.89 -15.95 -13.81
C TYR A 253 2.22 -17.40 -13.38
N PRO A 254 2.94 -17.64 -12.27
CA PRO A 254 3.42 -18.98 -11.94
C PRO A 254 2.26 -19.90 -11.53
N ARG A 255 2.26 -21.13 -12.07
CA ARG A 255 1.19 -22.10 -11.77
C ARG A 255 1.20 -22.55 -10.31
N SER A 256 2.37 -22.52 -9.68
CA SER A 256 2.58 -22.84 -8.26
C SER A 256 1.77 -21.94 -7.30
N ILE A 257 1.38 -20.73 -7.73
CA ILE A 257 0.55 -19.81 -6.95
C ILE A 257 -0.95 -19.93 -7.31
N LEU A 258 -1.30 -20.53 -8.45
CA LEU A 258 -2.69 -20.71 -8.85
C LEU A 258 -3.40 -21.64 -7.86
N ARG A 259 -4.42 -21.13 -7.17
CA ARG A 259 -5.25 -21.89 -6.23
C ARG A 259 -6.43 -22.61 -6.88
N GLU A 260 -6.72 -22.34 -8.14
CA GLU A 260 -7.94 -22.76 -8.81
C GLU A 260 -7.64 -23.29 -10.23
N GLU A 261 -8.22 -24.44 -10.56
CA GLU A 261 -8.20 -25.11 -11.88
C GLU A 261 -9.05 -24.37 -12.94
N THR A 262 -9.44 -23.11 -12.68
CA THR A 262 -10.38 -22.33 -13.49
C THR A 262 -9.67 -21.26 -14.32
N ALA A 263 -8.81 -21.68 -15.24
CA ALA A 263 -8.69 -20.96 -16.50
C ALA A 263 -7.98 -21.86 -17.51
N GLU A 264 -8.58 -22.00 -18.68
CA GLU A 264 -7.85 -22.24 -19.91
C GLU A 264 -6.95 -21.02 -20.17
N GLU A 265 -5.88 -20.86 -19.38
CA GLU A 265 -4.87 -19.84 -19.61
C GLU A 265 -4.04 -20.32 -20.80
N THR A 266 -4.49 -19.90 -21.98
CA THR A 266 -3.69 -19.89 -23.19
C THR A 266 -2.32 -19.33 -22.84
N ASP A 267 -1.23 -19.99 -23.27
CA ASP A 267 0.12 -19.42 -23.31
C ASP A 267 0.08 -18.14 -24.16
N SER A 268 -0.42 -17.06 -23.55
CA SER A 268 -0.61 -15.79 -24.21
C SER A 268 0.73 -15.11 -24.23
N VAL A 269 1.26 -14.93 -25.44
CA VAL A 269 2.49 -14.19 -25.64
C VAL A 269 2.22 -12.75 -25.24
N LEU A 270 2.87 -12.28 -24.18
CA LEU A 270 2.72 -10.91 -23.70
C LEU A 270 3.20 -9.92 -24.77
N SER A 271 2.31 -9.05 -25.22
CA SER A 271 2.61 -7.96 -26.15
C SER A 271 2.82 -6.67 -25.37
N VAL A 272 4.04 -6.47 -24.86
CA VAL A 272 4.40 -5.31 -24.03
C VAL A 272 4.62 -4.07 -24.91
N GLN A 273 3.97 -2.98 -24.56
CA GLN A 273 4.10 -1.68 -25.21
C GLN A 273 5.10 -0.81 -24.43
N ASP A 274 6.23 -0.48 -25.06
CA ASP A 274 7.23 0.42 -24.48
C ASP A 274 7.09 1.83 -25.07
N PHE A 275 6.60 2.76 -24.25
CA PHE A 275 6.36 4.14 -24.66
C PHE A 275 7.64 4.99 -24.74
N SER A 276 8.73 4.54 -24.12
CA SER A 276 10.05 5.16 -24.28
C SER A 276 10.75 4.74 -25.57
N HIS A 277 10.27 3.69 -26.24
CA HIS A 277 10.84 3.20 -27.48
C HIS A 277 9.90 3.39 -28.67
N ILE A 278 9.96 4.59 -29.25
CA ILE A 278 9.08 5.02 -30.36
C ILE A 278 9.51 4.42 -31.72
N LYS A 279 10.62 3.67 -31.77
CA LYS A 279 11.16 3.10 -33.01
C LYS A 279 10.45 1.79 -33.35
N SER A 280 10.43 1.45 -34.64
CA SER A 280 9.85 0.18 -35.13
C SER A 280 10.67 -1.08 -34.79
N THR A 281 11.86 -0.93 -34.22
CA THR A 281 12.67 -2.07 -33.76
C THR A 281 12.11 -2.63 -32.45
N PRO A 282 12.44 -3.88 -32.08
CA PRO A 282 12.14 -4.37 -30.72
C PRO A 282 12.72 -3.42 -29.67
N SER A 283 11.98 -3.23 -28.57
CA SER A 283 12.46 -2.44 -27.44
C SER A 283 13.64 -3.15 -26.77
N PRO A 284 14.72 -2.42 -26.41
CA PRO A 284 15.81 -2.96 -25.61
C PRO A 284 15.50 -2.98 -24.11
N ASN A 285 14.41 -2.34 -23.68
CA ASN A 285 14.11 -2.11 -22.26
C ASN A 285 13.44 -3.29 -21.58
N TRP A 286 12.91 -4.24 -22.37
CA TRP A 286 12.27 -5.42 -21.85
C TRP A 286 12.54 -6.67 -22.69
N ARG A 287 12.38 -7.84 -22.07
CA ARG A 287 12.37 -9.13 -22.76
C ARG A 287 11.55 -10.16 -21.96
N MET A 288 11.32 -11.33 -22.56
CA MET A 288 10.82 -12.49 -21.81
C MET A 288 11.96 -13.15 -21.02
N LEU A 289 11.63 -13.72 -19.85
CA LEU A 289 12.53 -14.58 -19.08
C LEU A 289 12.79 -15.89 -19.83
N SER A 290 14.03 -16.35 -19.81
CA SER A 290 14.38 -17.69 -20.30
C SER A 290 14.03 -18.77 -19.28
N ASN A 291 13.87 -20.02 -19.72
CA ASN A 291 13.43 -21.12 -18.85
C ASN A 291 14.28 -21.32 -17.58
N VAL A 292 15.58 -21.00 -17.64
CA VAL A 292 16.50 -21.12 -16.49
C VAL A 292 16.35 -19.98 -15.48
N GLU A 293 15.84 -18.82 -15.91
CA GLU A 293 15.66 -17.64 -15.06
C GLU A 293 14.31 -17.60 -14.34
N LYS A 294 13.34 -18.42 -14.78
CA LYS A 294 11.99 -18.45 -14.23
C LYS A 294 11.99 -18.84 -12.76
N LEU A 295 11.03 -18.35 -11.98
CA LEU A 295 10.85 -18.80 -10.59
C LEU A 295 10.61 -20.31 -10.52
N ASP A 296 9.79 -20.87 -11.40
CA ASP A 296 9.48 -22.30 -11.41
C ASP A 296 10.69 -23.21 -11.71
N SER A 297 11.81 -22.67 -12.22
CA SER A 297 13.07 -23.43 -12.33
C SER A 297 13.86 -23.49 -11.03
N LYS A 298 13.60 -22.57 -10.09
CA LYS A 298 14.23 -22.52 -8.78
C LYS A 298 13.57 -23.56 -7.88
N GLU A 299 14.27 -24.66 -7.59
CA GLU A 299 13.75 -25.71 -6.70
C GLU A 299 13.24 -25.12 -5.37
N SER A 300 12.04 -25.55 -4.99
CA SER A 300 11.38 -25.25 -3.71
C SER A 300 11.24 -23.76 -3.37
N TRP A 301 11.33 -22.86 -4.36
CA TRP A 301 11.23 -21.41 -4.13
C TRP A 301 9.94 -21.02 -3.39
N TYR A 302 8.83 -21.69 -3.73
CA TYR A 302 7.52 -21.44 -3.14
C TYR A 302 7.37 -22.09 -1.76
N ASP A 303 8.03 -23.22 -1.51
CA ASP A 303 8.03 -23.88 -0.21
C ASP A 303 8.89 -23.11 0.81
N GLU A 304 10.03 -22.56 0.39
CA GLU A 304 10.86 -21.69 1.23
C GLU A 304 10.10 -20.43 1.68
N LEU A 305 9.22 -19.88 0.82
CA LEU A 305 8.33 -18.80 1.20
C LEU A 305 7.30 -19.27 2.26
N LYS A 306 6.79 -20.51 2.20
CA LYS A 306 5.86 -21.05 3.21
C LYS A 306 6.53 -21.09 4.59
N GLU A 307 7.80 -21.47 4.66
CA GLU A 307 8.57 -21.51 5.91
C GLU A 307 8.75 -20.13 6.56
N LEU A 308 8.74 -19.03 5.79
CA LEU A 308 8.74 -17.65 6.33
C LEU A 308 7.43 -17.24 7.02
N SER A 309 6.36 -18.02 6.86
CA SER A 309 5.08 -17.74 7.53
C SER A 309 5.13 -18.12 9.01
N PHE A 310 6.21 -18.78 9.46
CA PHE A 310 6.45 -19.10 10.87
C PHE A 310 7.31 -18.01 11.53
N PRO A 311 6.88 -17.44 12.67
CA PRO A 311 7.47 -16.24 13.28
C PRO A 311 8.92 -16.40 13.81
N SER A 312 9.53 -17.58 13.66
CA SER A 312 10.91 -17.85 14.07
C SER A 312 11.94 -17.72 12.94
N SER A 313 11.53 -17.46 11.70
CA SER A 313 12.43 -17.45 10.55
C SER A 313 12.96 -16.04 10.24
N ASN A 314 14.19 -15.75 10.66
CA ASN A 314 14.93 -14.51 10.34
C ASN A 314 15.58 -14.53 8.94
N ASP A 315 15.19 -15.44 8.04
CA ASP A 315 15.90 -15.71 6.79
C ASP A 315 15.43 -14.87 5.58
N VAL A 316 14.74 -13.73 5.81
CA VAL A 316 14.24 -12.85 4.72
C VAL A 316 15.36 -12.49 3.75
N SER A 317 16.52 -12.08 4.24
CA SER A 317 17.66 -11.70 3.40
C SER A 317 18.16 -12.86 2.54
N ARG A 318 18.25 -14.08 3.11
CA ARG A 318 18.70 -15.28 2.38
C ARG A 318 17.75 -15.63 1.23
N ILE A 319 16.45 -15.53 1.46
CA ILE A 319 15.44 -15.82 0.45
C ILE A 319 15.43 -14.75 -0.63
N LEU A 320 15.55 -13.47 -0.26
CA LEU A 320 15.70 -12.39 -1.24
C LEU A 320 16.93 -12.61 -2.13
N ASP A 321 18.08 -12.93 -1.57
CA ASP A 321 19.32 -13.15 -2.34
C ASP A 321 19.17 -14.30 -3.36
N LYS A 322 18.31 -15.30 -3.08
CA LYS A 322 17.99 -16.39 -4.01
C LYS A 322 16.95 -15.99 -5.06
N LEU A 323 15.95 -15.19 -4.67
CA LEU A 323 14.79 -14.88 -5.52
C LEU A 323 15.00 -13.69 -6.44
N LEU A 324 15.70 -12.65 -5.98
CA LEU A 324 15.91 -11.42 -6.72
C LEU A 324 16.65 -11.68 -8.05
N PRO A 325 16.46 -10.80 -9.05
CA PRO A 325 17.29 -10.75 -10.24
C PRO A 325 18.76 -10.85 -9.86
N ALA A 326 19.50 -11.80 -10.44
CA ALA A 326 20.95 -11.78 -10.33
C ALA A 326 21.42 -10.41 -10.81
N ALA A 327 22.26 -9.73 -10.02
CA ALA A 327 22.87 -8.48 -10.42
C ALA A 327 23.62 -8.74 -11.73
N GLY A 328 23.03 -8.34 -12.85
CA GLY A 328 23.68 -8.44 -14.13
C GLY A 328 24.97 -7.64 -14.03
N THR A 329 26.11 -8.31 -14.15
CA THR A 329 27.32 -7.64 -14.60
C THR A 329 26.92 -6.90 -15.87
N SER A 330 26.82 -5.57 -15.80
CA SER A 330 26.67 -4.75 -16.99
C SER A 330 27.74 -5.18 -17.99
N PRO A 331 27.40 -5.37 -19.28
CA PRO A 331 28.41 -5.61 -20.29
C PRO A 331 29.40 -4.44 -20.37
#